data_AF-A0A5A5R7T0-F1
#
_entry.id   AF-A0A5A5R7T0-F1
#
_cell.length_a   1.000
_cell.length_b   1.000
_cell.length_c   1.000
_cell.angle_alpha   90.00
_cell.angle_beta   90.00
_cell.angle_gamma   90.00
#
_symmetry.space_group_name_H-M   'P 1'
#
loop_
_entity.id
_entity.type
_entity.pdbx_description
1 polymer ?
#
loop_
_entity_poly.entity_id
_entity_poly.type
_entity_poly.pdbx_seq_one_letter_code
_entity_poly.pdbx_strand_id
1 'polypeptide(L)'
;MKSADCLTVSPGEPLTDWQKLGLDLVARWQGRDVILAIDLTGSVNFNDEGRTRLGQIIRDSLKNNDSVYLFPFADNVQPIAEPILIRGNEDIEAVLKAIPWQSSQSAKNTDIQRAEWHVYTRLARLNQCRLTANQAIKPQSVVWISD
;
A
#
# COMPACT_ATOMS: atom_id res chain seq x y z
N MET A 1 23.82 -2.36 -5.02
CA MET A 1 23.91 -0.95 -4.56
C MET A 1 23.50 -0.91 -3.10
N LYS A 2 24.32 -0.35 -2.22
CA LYS A 2 24.00 -0.22 -0.80
C LYS A 2 22.76 0.67 -0.64
N SER A 3 21.75 0.18 0.07
CA SER A 3 20.62 0.97 0.55
C SER A 3 21.17 2.22 1.24
N ALA A 4 21.00 3.39 0.63
CA ALA A 4 21.22 4.62 1.35
C ALA A 4 20.15 4.66 2.44
N ASP A 5 20.55 4.51 3.70
CA ASP A 5 19.67 4.71 4.84
C ASP A 5 19.09 6.12 4.73
N CYS A 6 17.84 6.20 4.25
CA CYS A 6 17.08 7.44 4.26
C CYS A 6 16.95 7.87 5.73
N LEU A 7 17.41 9.09 6.03
CA LEU A 7 17.49 9.66 7.38
C LEU A 7 16.20 9.46 8.20
N THR A 8 16.38 9.38 9.52
CA THR A 8 15.33 9.26 10.53
C THR A 8 14.26 10.34 10.37
N VAL A 9 13.00 9.93 10.33
CA VAL A 9 11.81 10.79 10.27
C VAL A 9 11.76 11.68 11.52
N SER A 10 11.87 13.00 11.35
CA SER A 10 11.50 13.97 12.38
C SER A 10 10.21 14.66 11.96
N PRO A 11 9.15 14.67 12.80
CA PRO A 11 8.00 15.52 12.54
C PRO A 11 8.41 17.00 12.63
N GLY A 12 7.85 17.84 11.75
CA GLY A 12 7.85 19.30 11.90
C GLY A 12 8.61 20.05 10.81
N GLU A 13 7.90 20.54 9.80
CA GLU A 13 7.40 21.92 9.70
C GLU A 13 6.16 21.89 8.80
N PRO A 14 5.14 22.73 9.05
CA PRO A 14 3.98 22.80 8.16
C PRO A 14 4.40 23.31 6.77
N LEU A 15 3.97 22.61 5.72
CA LEU A 15 4.23 23.03 4.34
C LEU A 15 3.55 24.37 4.05
N THR A 16 4.26 25.26 3.36
CA THR A 16 3.67 26.49 2.78
C THR A 16 2.68 26.13 1.67
N ASP A 17 1.75 27.04 1.36
CA ASP A 17 0.73 26.78 0.34
C ASP A 17 1.31 26.59 -1.06
N TRP A 18 2.45 27.24 -1.37
CA TRP A 18 3.18 27.01 -2.61
C TRP A 18 3.83 25.63 -2.68
N GLN A 19 4.36 25.12 -1.57
CA GLN A 19 4.88 23.76 -1.51
C GLN A 19 3.77 22.74 -1.68
N LYS A 20 2.60 22.95 -1.05
CA LYS A 20 1.42 22.09 -1.25
C LYS A 20 0.96 22.09 -2.71
N LEU A 21 0.82 23.28 -3.31
CA LEU A 21 0.43 23.42 -4.72
C LEU A 21 1.43 22.74 -5.66
N GLY A 22 2.73 22.91 -5.42
CA GLY A 22 3.78 22.26 -6.20
C GLY A 22 3.73 20.73 -6.09
N LEU A 23 3.55 20.21 -4.88
CA LEU A 23 3.38 18.77 -4.66
C LEU A 23 2.12 18.23 -5.37
N ASP A 24 0.99 18.95 -5.30
CA ASP A 24 -0.25 18.58 -5.98
C ASP A 24 -0.11 18.57 -7.51
N LEU A 25 0.62 19.53 -8.07
CA LEU A 25 0.88 19.61 -9.52
C LEU A 25 1.71 18.42 -10.01
N VAL A 26 2.75 18.03 -9.27
CA VAL A 26 3.60 16.90 -9.65
C VAL A 26 2.89 15.57 -9.39
N ALA A 27 2.06 15.48 -8.35
CA ALA A 27 1.29 14.30 -8.00
C ALA A 27 0.32 13.84 -9.11
N ARG A 28 -0.25 14.78 -9.89
CA ARG A 28 -1.24 14.47 -10.96
C ARG A 28 -0.77 13.47 -12.01
N TRP A 29 0.55 13.34 -12.21
CA TRP A 29 1.13 12.51 -13.27
C TRP A 29 1.81 11.25 -12.76
N GLN A 30 1.95 11.10 -11.44
CA GLN A 30 2.78 10.05 -10.83
C GLN A 30 2.00 8.83 -10.31
N GLY A 31 0.66 8.83 -10.47
CA GLY A 31 -0.21 7.84 -9.84
C GLY A 31 -0.19 7.95 -8.32
N ARG A 32 -0.72 6.95 -7.63
CA ARG A 32 -0.77 6.90 -6.15
C ARG A 32 -0.09 5.66 -5.58
N ASP A 33 0.34 5.74 -4.33
CA ASP A 33 0.67 4.55 -3.56
C ASP A 33 -0.62 3.94 -3.02
N VAL A 34 -0.84 2.66 -3.31
CA VAL A 34 -2.01 1.91 -2.85
C VAL A 34 -1.52 0.77 -1.98
N ILE A 35 -1.82 0.80 -0.69
CA ILE A 35 -1.60 -0.35 0.20
C ILE A 35 -2.91 -1.13 0.28
N LEU A 36 -2.89 -2.37 -0.20
CA LEU A 36 -3.98 -3.33 0.00
C LEU A 36 -3.63 -4.17 1.23
N ALA A 37 -4.22 -3.80 2.37
CA ALA A 37 -4.07 -4.51 3.63
C ALA A 37 -5.16 -5.57 3.76
N ILE A 38 -4.78 -6.84 3.81
CA ILE A 38 -5.71 -7.97 3.71
C ILE A 38 -5.58 -8.82 4.97
N ASP A 39 -6.66 -8.89 5.75
CA ASP A 39 -6.72 -9.79 6.89
C ASP A 39 -6.80 -11.25 6.40
N LEU A 40 -5.92 -12.10 6.94
CA LEU A 40 -5.80 -13.53 6.62
C LEU A 40 -6.35 -14.45 7.69
N THR A 41 -7.06 -13.92 8.69
CA THR A 41 -7.74 -14.75 9.69
C THR A 41 -8.82 -15.63 9.05
N GLY A 42 -9.11 -16.76 9.69
CA GLY A 42 -10.04 -17.75 9.17
C GLY A 42 -11.48 -17.28 9.00
N SER A 43 -11.87 -16.16 9.62
CA SER A 43 -13.19 -15.56 9.45
C SER A 43 -13.32 -14.79 8.12
N VAL A 44 -12.20 -14.26 7.60
CA VAL A 44 -12.12 -13.65 6.27
C VAL A 44 -11.95 -14.75 5.22
N ASN A 45 -12.99 -15.56 5.03
CA ASN A 45 -13.00 -16.59 4.02
C ASN A 45 -13.55 -16.04 2.70
N PHE A 46 -12.67 -15.57 1.81
CA PHE A 46 -13.06 -15.13 0.48
C PHE A 46 -13.62 -16.32 -0.33
N ASN A 47 -14.94 -16.43 -0.42
CA ASN A 47 -15.60 -17.29 -1.38
C ASN A 47 -15.37 -16.78 -2.82
N ASP A 48 -15.69 -17.59 -3.83
CA ASP A 48 -15.43 -17.26 -5.23
C ASP A 48 -16.10 -15.95 -5.68
N GLU A 49 -17.25 -15.61 -5.09
CA GLU A 49 -17.94 -14.35 -5.34
C GLU A 49 -17.17 -13.15 -4.76
N GLY A 50 -16.69 -13.25 -3.52
CA GLY A 50 -15.87 -12.23 -2.86
C GLY A 50 -14.56 -11.97 -3.62
N ARG A 51 -13.91 -13.04 -4.10
CA ARG A 51 -12.71 -12.95 -4.96
C ARG A 51 -13.02 -12.24 -6.27
N THR A 52 -14.13 -12.60 -6.91
CA THR A 52 -14.55 -12.00 -8.18
C THR A 52 -14.85 -10.51 -8.02
N ARG A 53 -15.62 -10.12 -6.99
CA ARG A 53 -15.98 -8.72 -6.73
C ARG A 53 -14.76 -7.88 -6.37
N LEU A 54 -13.89 -8.36 -5.48
CA LEU A 54 -12.65 -7.64 -5.16
C LEU A 54 -11.76 -7.51 -6.39
N GLY A 55 -11.69 -8.56 -7.22
CA GLY A 55 -11.00 -8.52 -8.49
C GLY A 55 -11.53 -7.45 -9.45
N GLN A 56 -12.85 -7.28 -9.54
CA GLN A 56 -13.48 -6.21 -10.33
C GLN A 56 -13.15 -4.83 -9.76
N ILE A 57 -13.29 -4.64 -8.45
CA ILE A 57 -12.97 -3.35 -7.78
C ILE A 57 -11.52 -2.94 -8.04
N ILE A 58 -10.58 -3.89 -7.95
CA ILE A 58 -9.15 -3.62 -8.21
C ILE A 58 -8.93 -3.22 -9.68
N ARG A 59 -9.54 -3.94 -10.63
CA ARG A 59 -9.44 -3.61 -12.06
C ARG A 59 -10.02 -2.24 -12.40
N ASP A 60 -11.15 -1.89 -11.81
CA ASP A 60 -11.84 -0.62 -12.09
C ASP A 60 -11.19 0.56 -11.37
N SER A 61 -10.54 0.32 -10.23
CA SER A 61 -9.96 1.39 -9.40
C SER A 61 -8.50 1.70 -9.70
N LEU A 62 -7.68 0.72 -10.07
CA LEU A 62 -6.24 0.94 -10.27
C LEU A 62 -6.00 1.69 -11.58
N LYS A 63 -5.07 2.64 -11.52
CA LYS A 63 -4.73 3.49 -12.66
C LYS A 63 -3.27 3.33 -13.04
N ASN A 64 -2.95 3.75 -14.26
CA ASN A 64 -1.57 3.80 -14.72
C ASN A 64 -0.71 4.66 -13.76
N ASN A 65 0.53 4.22 -13.53
CA ASN A 65 1.50 4.74 -12.56
C ASN A 65 1.20 4.53 -11.07
N ASP A 66 0.10 3.85 -10.71
CA ASP A 66 -0.12 3.43 -9.33
C ASP A 66 0.97 2.46 -8.88
N SER A 67 1.37 2.57 -7.62
CA SER A 67 2.34 1.67 -6.96
C SER A 67 1.60 0.89 -5.90
N VAL A 68 1.34 -0.39 -6.17
CA VAL A 68 0.50 -1.25 -5.33
C VAL A 68 1.35 -2.10 -4.41
N TYR A 69 1.15 -1.93 -3.11
CA TYR A 69 1.79 -2.68 -2.05
C TYR A 69 0.77 -3.66 -1.47
N LEU A 70 1.12 -4.95 -1.44
CA LEU A 70 0.31 -5.97 -0.78
C LEU A 70 0.78 -6.15 0.65
N PHE A 71 -0.17 -6.14 1.58
CA PHE A 71 0.09 -6.27 3.00
C PHE A 71 -0.88 -7.26 3.66
N PRO A 72 -0.60 -8.56 3.53
CA PRO A 72 -1.32 -9.56 4.31
C PRO A 72 -0.99 -9.42 5.80
N PHE A 73 -2.01 -9.46 6.66
CA PHE A 73 -1.83 -9.39 8.11
C PHE A 73 -2.76 -10.34 8.86
N ALA A 74 -2.37 -10.70 10.08
CA ALA A 74 -3.21 -11.36 11.07
C ALA A 74 -2.69 -11.03 12.49
N ASP A 75 -2.13 -12.00 13.23
CA ASP A 75 -1.52 -11.79 14.55
C ASP A 75 -0.05 -11.35 14.47
N ASN A 76 0.64 -11.79 13.42
CA ASN A 76 1.99 -11.38 13.06
C ASN A 76 1.97 -10.52 11.80
N VAL A 77 2.77 -9.46 11.83
CA VAL A 77 2.89 -8.52 10.72
C VAL A 77 4.13 -8.83 9.90
N GLN A 78 3.94 -9.19 8.63
CA GLN A 78 5.05 -9.39 7.69
C GLN A 78 5.52 -8.05 7.11
N PRO A 79 6.79 -7.94 6.67
CA PRO A 79 7.24 -6.77 5.93
C PRO A 79 6.35 -6.52 4.70
N ILE A 80 5.97 -5.26 4.48
CA ILE A 80 5.24 -4.86 3.27
C ILE A 80 6.14 -5.14 2.05
N ALA A 81 5.61 -5.91 1.10
CA ALA A 81 6.33 -6.28 -0.11
C ALA A 81 6.70 -5.05 -0.96
N GLU A 82 7.67 -5.21 -1.85
CA GLU A 82 7.97 -4.18 -2.85
C GLU A 82 6.76 -3.96 -3.78
N PRO A 83 6.55 -2.72 -4.26
CA PRO A 83 5.34 -2.39 -4.98
C PRO A 83 5.32 -2.97 -6.39
N ILE A 84 4.13 -3.33 -6.85
CA ILE A 84 3.85 -3.58 -8.26
C ILE A 84 3.48 -2.24 -8.89
N LEU A 85 4.29 -1.78 -9.85
CA LEU A 85 4.02 -0.55 -10.62
C LEU A 85 3.04 -0.87 -11.74
N ILE A 86 1.88 -0.23 -11.76
CA ILE A 86 0.87 -0.41 -12.78
C ILE A 86 1.25 0.36 -14.04
N ARG A 87 1.52 -0.37 -15.13
CA ARG A 87 1.74 0.18 -16.48
C ARG A 87 0.66 -0.26 -17.46
N GLY A 88 -0.03 -1.36 -17.14
CA GLY A 88 -1.18 -1.84 -17.90
C GLY A 88 -1.91 -2.99 -17.21
N ASN A 89 -2.81 -3.63 -17.95
CA ASN A 89 -3.66 -4.69 -17.41
C ASN A 89 -2.86 -5.92 -16.91
N GLU A 90 -1.71 -6.21 -17.50
CA GLU A 90 -0.86 -7.34 -17.07
C GLU A 90 -0.38 -7.17 -15.62
N ASP A 91 -0.04 -5.93 -15.23
CA ASP A 91 0.39 -5.63 -13.86
C ASP A 91 -0.77 -5.71 -12.87
N ILE A 92 -1.98 -5.33 -13.31
CA ILE A 92 -3.21 -5.50 -12.50
C ILE A 92 -3.48 -6.98 -12.25
N GLU A 93 -3.34 -7.83 -13.27
CA GLU A 93 -3.46 -9.28 -13.09
C GLU A 93 -2.33 -9.85 -12.21
N ALA A 94 -1.13 -9.25 -12.24
CA ALA A 94 -0.05 -9.62 -11.32
C ALA A 94 -0.40 -9.29 -9.86
N VAL A 95 -1.00 -8.11 -9.59
CA VAL A 95 -1.54 -7.76 -8.27
C VAL A 95 -2.55 -8.80 -7.80
N LEU A 96 -3.53 -9.14 -8.64
CA LEU A 96 -4.60 -10.09 -8.28
C LEU A 96 -4.07 -11.50 -7.97
N LYS A 97 -3.04 -11.94 -8.71
CA LYS A 97 -2.38 -13.24 -8.48
C LYS A 97 -1.56 -13.27 -7.19
N ALA A 98 -1.01 -12.13 -6.79
CA ALA A 98 -0.18 -12.03 -5.59
C ALA A 98 -1.00 -11.89 -4.29
N ILE A 99 -2.32 -11.65 -4.38
CA ILE A 99 -3.20 -11.65 -3.22
C ILE A 99 -3.27 -13.07 -2.62
N PRO A 100 -2.95 -13.23 -1.31
CA PRO A 100 -3.05 -14.51 -0.65
C PRO A 100 -4.52 -14.79 -0.28
N TRP A 101 -5.28 -15.31 -1.24
CA TRP A 101 -6.71 -15.61 -1.12
C TRP A 101 -7.07 -16.71 -0.11
N GLN A 102 -6.08 -17.38 0.48
CA GLN A 102 -6.26 -18.44 1.45
C GLN A 102 -5.96 -17.89 2.83
N SER A 103 -6.95 -17.95 3.72
CA SER A 103 -6.76 -17.68 5.14
C SER A 103 -5.72 -18.63 5.71
N SER A 104 -4.85 -18.12 6.58
CA SER A 104 -3.92 -18.99 7.30
C SER A 104 -4.67 -19.76 8.38
N GLN A 105 -4.71 -21.09 8.29
CA GLN A 105 -5.37 -21.93 9.31
C GLN A 105 -4.78 -21.77 10.72
N SER A 106 -3.56 -21.23 10.83
CA SER A 106 -2.90 -20.96 12.11
C SER A 106 -3.17 -19.57 12.68
N ALA A 107 -3.66 -18.63 11.87
CA ALA A 107 -3.89 -17.25 12.27
C ALA A 107 -5.29 -17.09 12.88
N LYS A 108 -5.36 -17.13 14.22
CA LYS A 108 -6.63 -17.08 14.96
C LYS A 108 -7.05 -15.69 15.40
N ASN A 109 -6.13 -14.73 15.39
CA ASN A 109 -6.34 -13.37 15.90
C ASN A 109 -5.93 -12.34 14.85
N THR A 110 -6.60 -11.19 14.88
CA THR A 110 -6.29 -10.01 14.07
C THR A 110 -5.71 -8.92 14.98
N ASP A 111 -4.49 -8.47 14.73
CA ASP A 111 -3.88 -7.31 15.41
C ASP A 111 -3.84 -6.10 14.46
N ILE A 112 -5.00 -5.46 14.29
CA ILE A 112 -5.15 -4.31 13.39
C ILE A 112 -4.31 -3.11 13.85
N GLN A 113 -4.11 -2.91 15.15
CA GLN A 113 -3.31 -1.79 15.67
C GLN A 113 -1.85 -1.92 15.27
N ARG A 114 -1.29 -3.14 15.38
CA ARG A 114 0.07 -3.41 14.92
C ARG A 114 0.15 -3.28 13.40
N ALA A 115 -0.84 -3.78 12.67
CA ALA A 115 -0.92 -3.67 11.23
C ALA A 115 -0.90 -2.19 10.77
N GLU A 116 -1.72 -1.34 11.37
CA GLU A 116 -1.78 0.11 11.13
C GLU A 116 -0.44 0.78 11.42
N TRP A 117 0.15 0.50 12.59
CA TRP A 117 1.45 1.06 12.97
C TRP A 117 2.53 0.73 11.93
N HIS A 118 2.57 -0.50 11.42
CA HIS A 118 3.50 -0.91 10.37
C HIS A 118 3.26 -0.18 9.05
N VAL A 119 1.99 -0.09 8.63
CA VAL A 119 1.59 0.59 7.38
C VAL A 119 1.99 2.06 7.43
N TYR A 120 1.61 2.78 8.48
CA TYR A 120 1.88 4.22 8.59
C TYR A 120 3.37 4.50 8.76
N THR A 121 4.10 3.65 9.48
CA THR A 121 5.57 3.76 9.58
C THR A 121 6.23 3.57 8.22
N ARG A 122 5.77 2.62 7.40
CA ARG A 122 6.30 2.40 6.05
C ARG A 122 6.00 3.58 5.13
N LEU A 123 4.78 4.12 5.15
CA LEU A 123 4.40 5.30 4.35
C LEU A 123 5.23 6.52 4.73
N ALA A 124 5.43 6.77 6.04
CA ALA A 124 6.28 7.84 6.52
C ALA A 124 7.73 7.71 6.02
N ARG A 125 8.30 6.48 6.09
CA ARG A 125 9.64 6.19 5.54
C ARG A 125 9.70 6.40 4.03
N LEU A 126 8.69 5.97 3.28
CA LEU A 126 8.63 6.14 1.84
C LEU A 126 8.62 7.63 1.45
N ASN A 127 7.83 8.44 2.16
CA ASN A 127 7.77 9.88 1.94
C ASN A 127 9.10 10.55 2.27
N GLN A 128 9.76 10.14 3.35
CA GLN A 128 11.09 10.65 3.72
C GLN A 128 12.15 10.30 2.68
N CYS A 129 12.16 9.07 2.16
CA CYS A 129 13.07 8.67 1.10
C CYS A 129 12.87 9.50 -0.16
N ARG A 130 11.60 9.72 -0.56
CA ARG A 130 11.28 10.55 -1.73
C ARG A 130 11.73 11.99 -1.54
N LEU A 131 11.43 12.59 -0.40
CA LEU A 131 11.88 13.93 -0.06
C LEU A 131 13.41 14.05 -0.16
N THR A 132 14.13 13.10 0.44
CA THR A 132 15.61 13.05 0.40
C THR A 132 16.15 12.89 -1.02
N ALA A 133 15.43 12.16 -1.87
CA ALA A 133 15.77 11.94 -3.28
C ALA A 133 15.26 13.05 -4.21
N ASN A 134 14.68 14.14 -3.70
CA ASN A 134 13.99 15.18 -4.47
C ASN A 134 12.91 14.62 -5.43
N GLN A 135 12.23 13.56 -5.01
CA GLN A 135 11.09 12.97 -5.70
C GLN A 135 9.79 13.50 -5.08
N ALA A 136 8.77 13.67 -5.92
CA ALA A 136 7.47 14.08 -5.41
C ALA A 136 6.82 12.99 -4.57
N ILE A 137 6.11 13.42 -3.53
CA ILE A 137 5.30 12.55 -2.69
C ILE A 137 4.01 12.25 -3.46
N LYS A 138 3.74 10.96 -3.70
CA LYS A 138 2.49 10.53 -4.34
C LYS A 138 1.32 10.63 -3.35
N PRO A 139 0.08 10.83 -3.83
CA PRO A 139 -1.11 10.56 -3.02
C PRO A 139 -1.07 9.12 -2.52
N GLN A 140 -1.57 8.88 -1.31
CA GLN A 140 -1.49 7.56 -0.66
C GLN A 140 -2.89 7.10 -0.28
N SER A 141 -3.19 5.82 -0.52
CA SER A 141 -4.45 5.20 -0.17
C SER A 141 -4.17 3.87 0.51
N VAL A 142 -4.74 3.68 1.70
CA VAL A 142 -4.70 2.40 2.41
C VAL A 142 -6.11 1.82 2.36
N VAL A 143 -6.23 0.64 1.77
CA VAL A 143 -7.50 -0.10 1.68
C VAL A 143 -7.38 -1.28 2.64
N TRP A 144 -8.17 -1.24 3.71
CA TRP A 144 -8.27 -2.31 4.68
C TRP A 144 -9.38 -3.27 4.28
N ILE A 145 -9.08 -4.56 4.24
CA ILE A 145 -10.03 -5.62 3.96
C ILE A 145 -10.00 -6.59 5.13
N SER A 146 -11.05 -6.56 5.93
CA SER A 146 -11.27 -7.31 7.16
C SER A 146 -12.78 -7.58 7.29
N ASP A 147 -13.18 -8.57 8.09
CA ASP A 147 -14.57 -8.80 8.48
C ASP A 147 -15.07 -7.86 9.59
#